data_AF-A0A5J4Y4Z9-F1
#
_entry.id   AF-A0A5J4Y4Z9-F1
#
_cell.length_a   1.000
_cell.length_b   1.000
_cell.length_c   1.000
_cell.angle_alpha   90.00
_cell.angle_beta   90.00
_cell.angle_gamma   90.00
#
_symmetry.space_group_name_H-M   'P 1'
#
loop_
_entity.id
_entity.type
_entity.pdbx_description
1 polymer ?
#
loop_
_entity_poly.entity_id
_entity_poly.type
_entity_poly.pdbx_seq_one_letter_code
_entity_poly.pdbx_strand_id
1 'polypeptide(L)'
;MDSTLFSPDFFRLEEAEQGVIEALEVAADTIEELAKGSTASQNTLESHCKTFLERIKAVQQTLVAVGPTNTSNKPYQARAYTSHIESSLLQQQIILATEQLQAAQTLQAQNNQKSTEAAHQSPS
;
A
#
# COMPACT_ATOMS: atom_id res chain seq x y z
N MET A 1 19.89 21.04 7.11
CA MET A 1 19.13 20.16 6.21
C MET A 1 19.47 18.75 6.63
N ASP A 2 18.48 18.01 7.10
CA ASP A 2 18.65 16.73 7.78
C ASP A 2 18.73 15.60 6.74
N SER A 3 19.93 15.32 6.26
CA SER A 3 20.19 14.28 5.25
C SER A 3 20.16 12.85 5.83
N THR A 4 19.49 12.66 6.97
CA THR A 4 19.35 11.37 7.66
C THR A 4 17.99 10.70 7.43
N LEU A 5 17.11 11.31 6.61
CA LEU A 5 15.69 10.93 6.53
C LEU A 5 15.43 9.50 6.01
N PHE A 6 16.41 8.87 5.34
CA PHE A 6 16.27 7.50 4.84
C PHE A 6 17.58 6.74 5.04
N SER A 7 17.69 6.05 6.18
CA SER A 7 18.77 5.10 6.36
C SER A 7 18.56 3.88 5.45
N PRO A 8 19.63 3.22 4.97
CA PRO A 8 19.52 1.95 4.26
C PRO A 8 18.71 0.90 5.02
N ASP A 9 18.72 0.97 6.36
CA ASP A 9 17.95 0.08 7.22
C ASP A 9 16.43 0.31 7.11
N PHE A 10 15.98 1.54 6.81
CA PHE A 10 14.57 1.84 6.57
C PHE A 10 14.05 1.14 5.31
N PHE A 11 14.76 1.26 4.18
CA PHE A 11 14.39 0.59 2.93
C PHE A 11 14.37 -0.93 3.07
N ARG A 12 15.26 -1.49 3.90
CA ARG A 12 15.30 -2.92 4.17
C ARG A 12 14.15 -3.38 5.06
N LEU A 13 13.66 -2.53 5.96
CA LEU A 13 12.44 -2.80 6.73
C LEU A 13 11.19 -2.75 5.85
N GLU A 14 11.10 -1.77 4.94
CA GLU A 14 10.02 -1.68 3.95
C GLU A 14 10.03 -2.89 2.99
N GLU A 15 11.21 -3.30 2.52
CA GLU A 15 11.39 -4.53 1.74
C GLU A 15 10.96 -5.78 2.51
N ALA A 16 11.27 -5.85 3.81
CA ALA A 16 10.83 -6.95 4.66
C ALA A 16 9.30 -6.94 4.87
N GLU A 17 8.69 -5.78 5.07
CA GLU A 17 7.23 -5.62 5.20
C GLU A 17 6.53 -6.08 3.92
N GLN A 18 6.99 -5.62 2.76
CA GLN A 18 6.47 -6.03 1.46
C GLN A 18 6.63 -7.55 1.25
N GLY A 19 7.78 -8.12 1.62
CA GLY A 19 8.01 -9.56 1.54
C GLY A 19 7.07 -10.39 2.44
N VAL A 20 6.63 -9.84 3.60
CA VAL A 20 5.62 -10.48 4.45
C VAL A 20 4.25 -10.46 3.80
N ILE A 21 3.81 -9.32 3.25
CA ILE A 21 2.53 -9.19 2.54
C ILE A 21 2.45 -10.23 1.42
N GLU A 22 3.49 -10.28 0.61
CA GLU A 22 3.65 -11.23 -0.48
C GLU A 22 3.62 -12.71 -0.04
N ALA A 23 4.24 -13.03 1.10
CA ALA A 23 4.16 -14.39 1.65
C ALA A 23 2.73 -14.75 2.10
N LEU A 24 2.00 -13.78 2.65
CA LEU A 24 0.60 -13.97 3.06
C LEU A 24 -0.33 -14.15 1.84
N GLU A 25 -0.08 -13.44 0.74
CA GLU A 25 -0.80 -13.64 -0.52
C GLU A 25 -0.60 -15.07 -1.05
N VAL A 26 0.64 -15.56 -1.09
CA VAL A 26 0.92 -16.95 -1.50
C VAL A 26 0.24 -17.97 -0.57
N ALA A 27 0.18 -17.69 0.73
CA ALA A 27 -0.52 -18.55 1.68
C ALA A 27 -2.04 -18.54 1.42
N ALA A 28 -2.64 -17.40 1.08
CA ALA A 28 -4.04 -17.30 0.68
C ALA A 28 -4.32 -18.11 -0.60
N ASP A 29 -3.49 -17.97 -1.63
CA ASP A 29 -3.60 -18.74 -2.88
C ASP A 29 -3.46 -20.25 -2.63
N THR A 30 -2.59 -20.63 -1.70
CA THR A 30 -2.44 -22.04 -1.27
C THR A 30 -3.72 -22.57 -0.64
N ILE A 31 -4.35 -21.79 0.23
CA ILE A 31 -5.61 -22.16 0.88
C ILE A 31 -6.75 -22.26 -0.15
N GLU A 32 -6.80 -21.33 -1.10
CA GLU A 32 -7.78 -21.37 -2.20
C GLU A 32 -7.58 -22.61 -3.08
N GLU A 33 -6.33 -22.96 -3.41
CA GLU A 33 -6.02 -24.16 -4.18
C GLU A 33 -6.42 -25.43 -3.40
N LEU A 34 -6.15 -25.49 -2.10
CA LEU A 34 -6.58 -26.60 -1.24
C LEU A 34 -8.11 -26.73 -1.17
N ALA A 35 -8.84 -25.61 -1.19
CA ALA A 35 -10.30 -25.61 -1.16
C ALA A 35 -10.93 -26.25 -2.42
N LYS A 36 -10.16 -26.38 -3.51
CA LYS A 36 -10.59 -27.09 -4.73
C LYS A 36 -10.66 -28.62 -4.54
N GLY A 37 -10.11 -29.16 -3.44
CA GLY A 37 -10.27 -30.57 -3.07
C GLY A 37 -9.58 -31.51 -4.06
N SER A 38 -10.30 -32.48 -4.64
CA SER A 38 -9.71 -33.49 -5.54
C SER A 38 -9.19 -32.93 -6.87
N THR A 39 -9.51 -31.67 -7.20
CA THR A 39 -8.99 -30.98 -8.38
C THR A 39 -7.77 -30.10 -8.09
N ALA A 40 -7.36 -30.01 -6.82
CA ALA A 40 -6.14 -29.31 -6.44
C ALA A 40 -4.93 -29.99 -7.09
N SER A 41 -4.15 -29.21 -7.83
CA SER A 41 -2.96 -29.73 -8.49
C SER A 41 -1.84 -29.87 -7.45
N GLN A 42 -1.38 -31.09 -7.20
CA GLN A 42 -0.29 -31.37 -6.26
C GLN A 42 0.99 -30.58 -6.62
N ASN A 43 1.27 -30.42 -7.91
CA ASN A 43 2.40 -29.63 -8.41
C ASN A 43 2.21 -28.13 -8.11
N THR A 44 0.98 -27.62 -8.19
CA THR A 44 0.65 -26.23 -7.87
C THR A 44 0.82 -25.98 -6.36
N LEU A 45 0.32 -26.89 -5.53
CA LEU A 45 0.45 -26.82 -4.08
C LEU A 45 1.91 -26.87 -3.63
N GLU A 46 2.71 -27.77 -4.21
CA GLU A 46 4.14 -27.87 -3.94
C GLU A 46 4.87 -26.59 -4.35
N SER A 47 4.54 -26.03 -5.51
CA SER A 47 5.08 -24.74 -5.96
C SER A 47 4.73 -23.62 -5.01
N HIS A 48 3.46 -23.49 -4.57
CA HIS A 48 3.05 -22.44 -3.65
C HIS A 48 3.77 -22.56 -2.30
N CYS A 49 3.85 -23.77 -1.74
CA CYS A 49 4.58 -24.04 -0.50
C CYS A 49 6.05 -23.64 -0.61
N LYS A 50 6.70 -23.97 -1.74
CA LYS A 50 8.08 -23.59 -1.99
C LYS A 50 8.25 -22.08 -2.08
N THR A 51 7.40 -21.40 -2.84
CA THR A 51 7.42 -19.94 -2.98
C THR A 51 7.20 -19.25 -1.63
N PHE A 52 6.27 -19.75 -0.81
CA PHE A 52 6.04 -19.26 0.55
C PHE A 52 7.31 -19.34 1.41
N LEU A 53 7.96 -20.51 1.43
CA LEU A 53 9.17 -20.73 2.21
C LEU A 53 10.34 -19.85 1.74
N GLU A 54 10.49 -19.67 0.43
CA GLU A 54 11.52 -18.79 -0.15
C GLU A 54 11.30 -17.33 0.26
N ARG A 55 10.05 -16.83 0.20
CA ARG A 55 9.73 -15.45 0.62
C ARG A 55 9.94 -15.23 2.10
N ILE A 56 9.49 -16.16 2.96
CA ILE A 56 9.73 -16.06 4.42
C ILE A 56 11.22 -16.09 4.75
N LYS A 57 12.01 -16.91 4.04
CA LYS A 57 13.47 -16.96 4.22
C LYS A 57 14.13 -15.65 3.80
N ALA A 58 13.69 -15.03 2.71
CA ALA A 58 14.18 -13.72 2.27
C ALA A 58 13.87 -12.63 3.32
N VAL A 59 12.63 -12.57 3.81
CA VAL A 59 12.24 -11.66 4.90
C VAL A 59 13.13 -11.86 6.13
N GLN A 60 13.35 -13.11 6.54
CA GLN A 60 14.21 -13.42 7.68
C GLN A 60 15.64 -12.91 7.46
N GLN A 61 16.22 -13.12 6.28
CA GLN A 61 17.57 -12.65 5.96
C GLN A 61 17.66 -11.12 6.01
N THR A 62 16.66 -10.42 5.47
CA THR A 62 16.58 -8.97 5.50
C THR A 62 16.49 -8.44 6.93
N LEU A 63 15.60 -9.01 7.76
CA LEU A 63 15.46 -8.63 9.17
C LEU A 63 16.70 -8.94 10.01
N VAL A 64 17.33 -10.11 9.82
CA VAL A 64 18.57 -10.48 10.51
C VAL A 64 19.70 -9.53 10.15
N ALA A 65 19.72 -8.97 8.95
CA ALA A 65 20.73 -8.01 8.56
C ALA A 65 20.47 -6.58 9.06
N VAL A 66 19.26 -6.30 9.61
CA VAL A 66 18.89 -5.06 10.30
C VAL A 66 18.98 -5.22 11.84
N GLY A 67 18.96 -6.46 12.36
CA GLY A 67 19.01 -6.76 13.80
C GLY A 67 20.30 -6.34 14.54
N PRO A 68 21.51 -6.61 14.03
CA PRO A 68 22.78 -6.27 14.69
C PRO A 68 23.03 -4.76 14.81
N THR A 69 22.41 -3.91 14.00
CA THR A 69 22.58 -2.45 14.04
C THR A 69 21.66 -1.76 15.05
N ASN A 70 20.62 -2.45 15.54
CA ASN A 70 19.57 -1.88 16.39
C ASN A 70 19.58 -2.34 17.86
N THR A 71 20.46 -3.25 18.27
CA THR A 71 20.55 -3.69 19.67
C THR A 71 21.30 -2.72 20.58
N SER A 72 22.04 -1.76 20.02
CA SER A 72 22.81 -0.75 20.78
C SER A 72 22.18 0.64 20.80
N ASN A 73 21.24 0.95 19.90
CA ASN A 73 20.61 2.26 19.84
C ASN A 73 19.13 2.13 19.50
N LYS A 74 18.26 2.58 20.42
CA LYS A 74 16.80 2.67 20.22
C LYS A 74 16.35 4.10 19.84
N PRO A 75 16.59 4.60 18.61
CA PRO A 75 15.91 5.82 18.13
C PRO A 75 14.84 5.57 17.05
N TYR A 76 14.74 4.36 16.48
CA TYR A 76 13.78 4.08 15.38
C TYR A 76 12.31 3.90 15.82
N GLN A 77 12.01 3.74 17.11
CA GLN A 77 10.70 3.22 17.55
C GLN A 77 9.55 4.23 17.66
N ALA A 78 9.69 5.50 17.31
CA ALA A 78 8.53 6.40 17.40
C ALA A 78 8.46 7.43 16.29
N ARG A 79 9.49 8.25 16.11
CA ARG A 79 9.33 9.50 15.35
C ARG A 79 9.34 9.31 13.83
N ALA A 80 10.24 8.49 13.30
CA ALA A 80 10.35 8.29 11.85
C ALA A 80 9.16 7.48 11.29
N TYR A 81 8.75 6.42 11.99
CA TYR A 81 7.58 5.62 11.62
C TYR A 81 6.28 6.42 11.75
N THR A 82 6.11 7.21 12.83
CA THR A 82 4.96 8.11 12.97
C THR A 82 4.92 9.15 11.85
N SER A 83 6.06 9.76 11.51
CA SER A 83 6.14 10.72 10.41
C SER A 83 5.81 10.10 9.05
N HIS A 84 6.13 8.82 8.83
CA HIS A 84 5.76 8.11 7.60
C HIS A 84 4.25 7.86 7.54
N ILE A 85 3.65 7.35 8.61
CA ILE A 85 2.19 7.15 8.70
C ILE A 85 1.46 8.48 8.51
N GLU A 86 1.91 9.55 9.16
CA GLU A 86 1.35 10.89 9.01
C GLU A 86 1.47 11.39 7.56
N SER A 87 2.62 11.15 6.90
CA SER A 87 2.81 11.52 5.50
C SER A 87 1.88 10.74 4.57
N SER A 88 1.75 9.43 4.74
CA SER A 88 0.82 8.60 3.94
C SER A 88 -0.63 9.01 4.16
N LEU A 89 -1.02 9.32 5.40
CA LEU A 89 -2.36 9.83 5.72
C LEU A 89 -2.62 11.19 5.08
N LEU A 90 -1.66 12.11 5.14
CA LEU A 90 -1.76 13.42 4.50
C LEU A 90 -1.90 13.30 2.97
N GLN A 91 -1.13 12.41 2.33
CA GLN A 91 -1.28 12.17 0.89
C GLN A 91 -2.69 11.67 0.54
N GLN A 92 -3.24 10.75 1.34
CA GLN A 92 -4.58 10.24 1.12
C GLN A 92 -5.66 11.32 1.31
N GLN A 93 -5.50 12.19 2.31
CA GLN A 93 -6.38 13.34 2.51
C GLN A 93 -6.32 14.35 1.35
N ILE A 94 -5.13 14.59 0.80
CA ILE A 94 -4.95 15.47 -0.37
C ILE A 94 -5.65 14.90 -1.60
N ILE A 95 -5.53 13.59 -1.84
CA ILE A 95 -6.22 12.92 -2.95
C ILE A 95 -7.73 13.11 -2.82
N LEU A 96 -8.30 12.81 -1.64
CA LEU A 96 -9.74 12.97 -1.39
C LEU A 96 -10.20 14.43 -1.56
N ALA A 97 -9.45 15.41 -1.04
CA ALA A 97 -9.78 16.82 -1.20
C ALA A 97 -9.76 17.25 -2.68
N THR A 98 -8.83 16.71 -3.46
CA THR A 98 -8.71 16.99 -4.90
C THR A 98 -9.90 16.42 -5.66
N GLU A 99 -10.31 15.19 -5.36
CA GLU A 99 -11.49 14.56 -5.96
C GLU A 99 -12.77 15.34 -5.64
N GLN A 100 -12.95 15.77 -4.39
CA GLN A 100 -14.10 16.59 -3.99
C GLN A 100 -14.12 17.95 -4.69
N LEU A 101 -12.96 18.59 -4.83
CA LEU A 101 -12.84 19.85 -5.56
C LEU A 101 -13.22 19.68 -7.04
N GLN A 102 -12.76 18.61 -7.67
CA GLN A 102 -13.07 18.30 -9.06
C GLN A 102 -14.57 18.02 -9.25
N ALA A 103 -15.19 17.30 -8.32
CA ALA A 103 -16.64 17.08 -8.32
C ALA A 103 -17.43 18.39 -8.19
N ALA A 104 -17.03 19.28 -7.29
CA ALA A 104 -17.66 20.58 -7.10
C ALA A 104 -17.55 21.48 -8.35
N GLN A 105 -16.38 21.51 -8.98
CA GLN A 105 -16.16 22.25 -10.23
C GLN A 105 -17.04 21.70 -11.37
N THR A 106 -17.17 20.37 -11.46
CA THR A 106 -18.03 19.72 -12.44
C THR A 106 -19.50 20.07 -12.22
N LEU A 107 -19.97 20.03 -10.97
CA LEU A 107 -21.33 20.45 -10.62
C LEU A 107 -21.58 21.93 -10.92
N GLN A 108 -20.61 22.80 -10.67
CA GLN A 108 -20.70 24.21 -11.00
C GLN A 108 -20.79 24.45 -12.52
N ALA A 109 -19.98 23.73 -13.31
CA ALA A 109 -20.03 23.80 -14.76
C ALA A 109 -21.39 23.33 -15.31
N GLN A 110 -21.93 22.23 -14.78
CA GLN A 110 -23.27 21.73 -15.14
C GLN A 110 -24.38 22.73 -14.78
N ASN A 111 -24.30 23.36 -13.59
CA ASN A 111 -25.29 24.35 -13.17
C ASN A 111 -25.26 25.62 -14.03
N ASN A 112 -24.05 26.06 -14.41
CA ASN A 112 -23.87 27.19 -15.32
C ASN A 112 -24.44 26.89 -16.71
N GLN A 113 -24.23 25.68 -17.24
CA GLN A 113 -24.80 25.25 -18.53
C GLN A 113 -26.34 25.20 -18.48
N LYS A 114 -26.92 24.65 -17.41
CA LYS A 114 -28.37 24.59 -17.22
C LYS A 114 -29.02 25.97 -17.08
N SER A 115 -28.29 26.93 -16.49
CA SER A 115 -28.73 28.32 -16.37
C SER A 115 -28.70 29.08 -17.70
N THR A 116 -27.73 28.80 -18.57
CA THR A 116 -27.69 29.36 -19.94
C THR A 116 -28.78 28.78 -20.85
N GLU A 117 -29.13 27.50 -20.71
CA GLU A 117 -30.22 26.88 -21.49
C GLU A 117 -31.60 27.41 -21.06
N ALA A 118 -31.82 27.65 -19.76
CA ALA A 118 -33.05 28.24 -19.24
C ALA A 118 -33.26 29.70 -19.69
N ALA A 119 -32.17 30.46 -19.90
CA ALA A 119 -32.23 31.84 -20.38
C ALA A 119 -32.62 31.96 -21.87
N HIS A 120 -32.50 30.89 -22.67
CA HIS A 120 -32.89 30.87 -24.09
C HIS A 120 -34.33 30.37 -24.33
N GLN A 121 -35.10 30.06 -23.27
CA GLN A 121 -36.49 29.60 -23.38
C GLN A 121 -37.53 30.62 -22.86
N SER A 122 -37.19 31.91 -22.72
CA SER A 122 -38.23 32.94 -22.52
C SER A 122 -38.90 33.28 -23.86
N PRO A 123 -40.18 32.91 -24.09
CA PRO A 123 -40.88 33.21 -25.32
C PRO A 123 -41.44 34.64 -25.25
N SER A 124 -41.20 35.44 -26.28
CA SER A 124 -42.08 36.55 -26.67
C SER A 124 -43.03 36.07 -27.76
#